data_AF-A0A8T5K7V0-F1
#
_entry.id   AF-A0A8T5K7V0-F1
#
_cell.length_a   1.000
_cell.length_b   1.000
_cell.length_c   1.000
_cell.angle_alpha   90.00
_cell.angle_beta   90.00
_cell.angle_gamma   90.00
#
_symmetry.space_group_name_H-M   'P 1'
#
loop_
_entity.id
_entity.type
_entity.pdbx_description
1 polymer ?
#
loop_
_entity_poly.entity_id
_entity_poly.type
_entity_poly.pdbx_seq_one_letter_code
_entity_poly.pdbx_strand_id
1 'polypeptide(L)'
;MQSISAPYLGMSCAFSYAAVIPFILDFLYRYGESAGLVTFLNIMDFVTFVLQFLLAFGISFQLPLIMYAISLSGLVDAKFWRRNLRYAIIAIIVFGAVITPDGSGVTMWFVSLPMIALYFAGMIVAERQERKTLKT
;
A
#
# COMPACT_ATOMS: atom_id res chain seq x y z
N MET A 1 32.72 6.74 -5.75
CA MET A 1 31.34 6.96 -5.24
C MET A 1 30.36 5.82 -5.64
N GLN A 2 30.79 4.54 -5.70
CA GLN A 2 29.91 3.42 -6.12
C GLN A 2 29.76 2.29 -5.07
N SER A 3 30.52 2.27 -3.95
CA SER A 3 30.49 1.12 -3.02
C SER A 3 29.56 1.26 -1.80
N ILE A 4 29.04 2.47 -1.50
CA ILE A 4 28.21 2.71 -0.30
C ILE A 4 26.73 2.39 -0.54
N SER A 5 26.26 2.36 -1.79
CA SER A 5 24.86 2.07 -2.15
C SER A 5 24.51 0.57 -2.21
N ALA A 6 25.50 -0.30 -2.39
CA ALA A 6 25.30 -1.75 -2.51
C ALA A 6 24.66 -2.44 -1.28
N PRO A 7 25.02 -2.14 -0.01
CA PRO A 7 24.42 -2.82 1.14
C PRO A 7 22.96 -2.42 1.37
N TYR A 8 22.59 -1.17 1.08
CA TYR A 8 21.20 -0.71 1.23
C TYR A 8 20.27 -1.34 0.18
N LEU A 9 20.79 -1.61 -1.01
CA LEU A 9 20.06 -2.27 -2.09
C LEU A 9 19.87 -3.77 -1.80
N GLY A 10 20.87 -4.43 -1.22
CA GLY A 10 20.73 -5.81 -0.73
C GLY A 10 19.70 -5.93 0.40
N MET A 11 19.69 -4.98 1.34
CA MET A 11 18.76 -4.97 2.47
C MET A 11 17.31 -4.66 2.03
N SER A 12 17.11 -3.82 1.03
CA SER A 12 15.78 -3.56 0.45
C SER A 12 15.28 -4.71 -0.43
N CYS A 13 16.15 -5.37 -1.21
CA CYS A 13 15.80 -6.58 -1.95
C CYS A 13 15.46 -7.76 -1.02
N ALA A 14 16.23 -7.94 0.05
CA ALA A 14 15.95 -8.96 1.07
C ALA A 14 14.65 -8.67 1.82
N PHE A 15 14.35 -7.40 2.12
CA PHE A 15 13.09 -7.00 2.75
C PHE A 15 11.89 -7.19 1.81
N SER A 16 12.01 -6.83 0.53
CA SER A 16 10.96 -7.13 -0.46
C SER A 16 10.73 -8.63 -0.59
N TYR A 17 11.78 -9.44 -0.66
CA TYR A 17 11.63 -10.89 -0.75
C TYR A 17 11.02 -11.50 0.53
N ALA A 18 11.47 -11.07 1.71
CA ALA A 18 11.06 -11.67 2.98
C ALA A 18 9.75 -11.12 3.56
N ALA A 19 9.33 -9.90 3.19
CA ALA A 19 8.10 -9.29 3.71
C ALA A 19 6.99 -9.19 2.64
N VAL A 20 7.34 -8.80 1.41
CA VAL A 20 6.34 -8.57 0.35
C VAL A 20 5.85 -9.90 -0.25
N ILE A 21 6.73 -10.88 -0.44
CA ILE A 21 6.31 -12.20 -0.96
C ILE A 21 5.36 -12.94 0.00
N PRO A 22 5.65 -13.14 1.30
CA PRO A 22 4.68 -13.82 2.17
C PRO A 22 3.39 -13.02 2.33
N PHE A 23 3.45 -11.69 2.28
CA PHE A 23 2.25 -10.85 2.28
C PHE A 23 1.39 -11.07 1.02
N ILE A 24 2.01 -11.12 -0.17
CA ILE A 24 1.31 -11.40 -1.43
C ILE A 24 0.76 -12.83 -1.43
N LEU A 25 1.51 -13.82 -0.95
CA LEU A 25 1.08 -15.21 -0.92
C LEU A 25 -0.08 -15.43 0.08
N ASP A 26 -0.02 -14.84 1.27
CA ASP A 26 -1.14 -14.90 2.25
C ASP A 26 -2.37 -14.15 1.71
N PHE A 27 -2.17 -13.02 1.04
CA PHE A 27 -3.24 -12.30 0.35
C PHE A 27 -3.89 -13.16 -0.74
N LEU A 28 -3.09 -13.82 -1.58
CA LEU A 28 -3.59 -14.64 -2.69
C LEU A 28 -4.29 -15.90 -2.17
N TYR A 29 -3.79 -16.50 -1.09
CA TYR A 29 -4.39 -17.65 -0.42
C TYR A 29 -5.74 -17.30 0.20
N ARG A 30 -5.80 -16.21 0.97
CA ARG A 30 -7.04 -15.72 1.60
C ARG A 30 -8.07 -15.19 0.58
N TYR A 31 -7.61 -14.63 -0.54
CA TYR A 31 -8.48 -14.31 -1.68
C TYR A 31 -9.07 -15.58 -2.29
N GLY A 32 -8.24 -16.61 -2.52
CA GLY A 32 -8.71 -17.92 -2.98
C GLY A 32 -9.74 -18.54 -2.03
N GLU A 33 -9.55 -18.40 -0.71
CA GLU A 33 -10.50 -18.89 0.29
C GLU A 33 -11.82 -18.11 0.28
N SER A 34 -11.77 -16.77 0.26
CA SER A 34 -12.96 -15.91 0.26
C SER A 34 -13.74 -15.92 -1.05
N ALA A 35 -13.09 -16.21 -2.17
CA ALA A 35 -13.74 -16.38 -3.48
C ALA A 35 -14.52 -17.69 -3.61
N GLY A 36 -14.44 -18.62 -2.65
CA GLY A 36 -15.17 -19.89 -2.67
C GLY A 36 -14.85 -20.71 -3.92
N LEU A 37 -13.67 -21.35 -3.95
CA LEU A 37 -13.17 -22.21 -5.04
C LEU A 37 -14.04 -23.45 -5.34
N VAL A 38 -15.31 -23.28 -5.70
CA VAL A 38 -16.12 -24.37 -6.23
C VAL A 38 -17.05 -23.97 -7.37
N THR A 39 -17.45 -22.71 -7.55
CA THR A 39 -18.46 -22.41 -8.58
C THR A 39 -18.29 -21.03 -9.21
N PHE A 40 -17.82 -21.02 -10.46
CA PHE A 40 -17.76 -19.90 -11.41
C PHE A 40 -16.63 -18.87 -11.21
N LEU A 41 -15.38 -19.31 -11.21
CA LEU A 41 -14.26 -18.41 -11.48
C LEU A 41 -14.02 -18.35 -13.00
N ASN A 42 -14.55 -17.32 -13.65
CA ASN A 42 -14.12 -16.95 -14.98
C ASN A 42 -12.68 -16.43 -14.85
N ILE A 43 -11.70 -17.22 -15.31
CA ILE A 43 -10.25 -16.91 -15.19
C ILE A 43 -9.95 -15.50 -15.71
N MET A 44 -10.69 -15.03 -16.71
CA MET A 44 -10.55 -13.68 -17.26
C MET A 44 -10.88 -12.57 -16.25
N ASP A 45 -11.87 -12.78 -15.39
CA ASP A 45 -12.26 -11.80 -14.37
C ASP A 45 -11.22 -11.74 -13.25
N PHE A 46 -10.64 -12.89 -12.89
CA PHE A 46 -9.52 -12.94 -11.94
C PHE A 46 -8.27 -12.23 -12.45
N VAL A 47 -7.87 -12.52 -13.69
CA VAL A 47 -6.68 -11.88 -14.29
C VAL A 47 -6.89 -10.37 -14.39
N THR A 48 -8.07 -9.94 -14.82
CA THR A 48 -8.43 -8.50 -14.87
C THR A 48 -8.38 -7.87 -13.48
N PHE A 49 -8.95 -8.52 -12.46
CA PHE A 49 -8.89 -8.05 -11.08
C PHE A 49 -7.46 -7.92 -10.56
N VAL A 50 -6.63 -8.95 -10.74
CA VAL A 50 -5.22 -8.95 -10.31
C VAL A 50 -4.44 -7.82 -11.00
N LEU A 51 -4.66 -7.60 -12.30
CA LEU A 51 -4.01 -6.51 -13.04
C LEU A 51 -4.45 -5.14 -12.52
N GLN A 52 -5.75 -4.93 -12.31
CA GLN A 52 -6.27 -3.68 -11.75
C GLN A 52 -5.76 -3.44 -10.33
N PHE A 53 -5.76 -4.46 -9.49
CA PHE A 53 -5.20 -4.41 -8.14
C PHE A 53 -3.71 -4.07 -8.16
N LEU A 54 -2.92 -4.69 -9.04
CA LEU A 54 -1.49 -4.42 -9.15
C LEU A 54 -1.22 -2.96 -9.56
N LEU A 55 -1.96 -2.44 -10.54
CA LEU A 55 -1.86 -1.05 -10.97
C LEU A 55 -2.25 -0.08 -9.85
N ALA A 56 -3.37 -0.34 -9.19
CA ALA A 56 -3.88 0.40 -8.04
C ALA A 56 -2.88 0.43 -6.87
N PHE A 57 -2.34 -0.73 -6.52
CA PHE A 57 -1.36 -0.88 -5.46
C PHE A 57 -0.04 -0.19 -5.83
N GLY A 58 0.40 -0.31 -7.09
CA GLY A 58 1.61 0.37 -7.59
C GLY A 58 1.51 1.89 -7.51
N ILE A 59 0.37 2.47 -7.90
CA ILE A 59 0.11 3.92 -7.74
C ILE A 59 0.10 4.28 -6.25
N SER A 60 -0.54 3.46 -5.42
CA SER A 60 -0.60 3.69 -3.97
C SER A 60 0.77 3.65 -3.30
N PHE A 61 1.71 2.87 -3.84
CA PHE A 61 3.10 2.82 -3.37
C PHE A 61 3.86 4.14 -3.59
N GLN A 62 3.37 5.03 -4.45
CA GLN A 62 3.91 6.38 -4.61
C GLN A 62 3.44 7.32 -3.50
N LEU A 63 2.32 7.05 -2.83
CA LEU A 63 1.78 7.92 -1.77
C LEU A 63 2.77 8.15 -0.63
N PRO A 64 3.43 7.12 -0.04
CA PRO A 64 4.46 7.33 0.99
C PRO A 64 5.60 8.26 0.54
N LEU A 65 6.04 8.13 -0.72
CA LEU A 65 7.11 8.95 -1.28
C LEU A 65 6.66 10.41 -1.44
N ILE A 66 5.43 10.63 -1.92
CA ILE A 66 4.84 11.97 -2.05
C ILE A 66 4.64 12.62 -0.68
N MET A 67 4.09 11.88 0.28
CA MET A 67 3.91 12.34 1.66
C MET A 67 5.25 12.76 2.27
N TYR A 68 6.30 11.97 2.04
CA TYR A 68 7.65 12.30 2.47
C TYR A 68 8.18 13.58 1.81
N ALA A 69 8.06 13.70 0.49
CA ALA A 69 8.54 14.86 -0.26
C ALA A 69 7.84 16.17 0.15
N ILE A 70 6.53 16.13 0.36
CA ILE A 70 5.74 17.29 0.82
C ILE A 70 6.07 17.65 2.28
N SER A 71 6.31 16.65 3.13
CA SER A 71 6.72 16.91 4.52
C SER A 71 8.15 17.47 4.58
N LEU A 72 9.02 17.12 3.63
CA LEU A 72 10.38 17.64 3.50
C LEU A 72 10.40 19.11 3.06
N SER A 73 9.46 19.54 2.21
CA SER A 73 9.38 20.94 1.76
C SER A 73 8.81 21.88 2.83
N GLY A 74 8.39 21.36 3.99
CA GLY A 74 7.81 22.16 5.08
C GLY A 74 6.40 22.70 4.77
N LEU A 75 5.80 22.29 3.65
CA LEU A 75 4.45 22.72 3.26
C LEU A 75 3.37 22.15 4.19
N VAL A 76 3.63 21.00 4.83
CA VAL A 76 2.64 20.24 5.58
C VAL A 76 3.29 19.54 6.79
N ASP A 77 2.75 19.78 7.99
CA ASP A 77 3.17 19.09 9.22
C ASP A 77 2.76 17.61 9.24
N ALA A 78 3.50 16.75 9.94
CA ALA A 78 3.11 15.34 10.07
C ALA A 78 1.78 15.15 10.81
N LYS A 79 1.40 16.12 11.67
CA LYS A 79 0.05 16.17 12.27
C LYS A 79 -1.08 16.31 11.25
N PHE A 80 -0.82 16.90 10.08
CA PHE A 80 -1.81 17.02 9.02
C PHE A 80 -2.19 15.65 8.46
N TRP A 81 -1.19 14.78 8.22
CA TRP A 81 -1.42 13.41 7.75
C TRP A 81 -2.22 12.60 8.77
N ARG A 82 -1.90 12.73 10.07
CA ARG A 82 -2.73 12.13 11.13
C ARG A 82 -4.16 12.65 11.16
N ARG A 83 -4.36 13.97 11.06
CA ARG A 83 -5.70 14.57 11.08
C ARG A 83 -6.56 14.11 9.88
N ASN A 84 -5.91 13.85 8.75
CA ASN A 84 -6.57 13.45 7.51
C ASN A 84 -6.62 11.92 7.28
N LEU A 85 -6.20 11.11 8.25
CA LEU A 85 -6.27 9.64 8.20
C LEU A 85 -7.66 9.13 7.80
N ARG A 86 -8.72 9.69 8.41
CA ARG A 86 -10.10 9.31 8.11
C ARG A 86 -10.48 9.55 6.64
N TYR A 87 -10.02 10.64 6.04
CA TYR A 87 -10.30 10.95 4.64
C TYR A 87 -9.51 10.03 3.70
N ALA A 88 -8.25 9.74 4.03
CA ALA A 88 -7.43 8.80 3.27
C ALA A 88 -8.01 7.37 3.30
N ILE A 89 -8.43 6.89 4.48
CA ILE A 89 -9.05 5.57 4.62
C ILE A 89 -10.34 5.48 3.79
N ILE A 90 -11.21 6.50 3.87
CA ILE A 90 -12.44 6.53 3.06
C ILE A 90 -12.10 6.52 1.57
N ALA A 91 -11.12 7.31 1.12
CA ALA A 91 -10.71 7.33 -0.28
C ALA A 91 -10.18 5.98 -0.76
N ILE A 92 -9.39 5.29 0.07
CA ILE A 92 -8.86 3.95 -0.22
C ILE A 92 -9.99 2.91 -0.30
N ILE A 93 -10.94 2.98 0.62
CA ILE A 93 -12.11 2.09 0.66
C ILE A 93 -12.97 2.31 -0.61
N VAL A 94 -13.26 3.56 -0.96
CA VAL A 94 -14.01 3.89 -2.19
C VAL A 94 -13.26 3.39 -3.43
N PHE A 95 -11.95 3.54 -3.46
CA PHE A 95 -11.13 3.05 -4.56
C PHE A 95 -11.12 1.53 -4.65
N GLY A 96 -11.02 0.84 -3.51
CA GLY A 96 -11.17 -0.61 -3.42
C GLY A 96 -12.53 -1.09 -3.94
N ALA A 97 -13.61 -0.37 -3.63
CA ALA A 97 -14.95 -0.67 -4.13
C ALA A 97 -15.06 -0.56 -5.66
N VAL A 98 -14.34 0.38 -6.28
CA VAL A 98 -14.36 0.60 -7.74
C VAL A 98 -13.59 -0.49 -8.48
N ILE A 99 -12.49 -0.98 -7.91
CA ILE A 99 -11.64 -2.02 -8.53
C ILE A 99 -12.23 -3.41 -8.36
N THR A 100 -13.01 -3.60 -7.31
CA THR A 100 -13.52 -4.92 -6.92
C THR A 100 -14.80 -5.24 -7.70
N PRO A 101 -14.79 -6.23 -8.61
CA PRO A 101 -15.91 -6.49 -9.50
C PRO A 101 -17.08 -7.21 -8.81
N ASP A 102 -16.84 -7.94 -7.72
CA ASP A 102 -17.84 -8.82 -7.11
C ASP A 102 -18.77 -8.10 -6.10
N GLY A 103 -18.41 -6.90 -5.64
CA GLY A 103 -19.25 -6.09 -4.75
C GLY A 103 -19.63 -6.73 -3.40
N SER A 104 -19.06 -7.89 -3.04
CA SER A 104 -19.36 -8.62 -1.79
C SER A 104 -18.84 -7.91 -0.54
N GLY A 105 -17.99 -6.90 -0.72
CA GLY A 105 -17.31 -6.18 0.36
C GLY A 105 -16.08 -6.91 0.91
N VAL A 106 -15.98 -8.24 0.77
CA VAL A 106 -14.86 -9.02 1.33
C VAL A 106 -13.56 -8.74 0.58
N THR A 107 -13.58 -8.94 -0.74
CA THR A 107 -12.50 -8.63 -1.69
C THR A 107 -12.11 -7.15 -1.68
N MET A 108 -13.08 -6.26 -1.46
CA MET A 108 -12.84 -4.83 -1.27
C MET A 108 -12.01 -4.54 -0.02
N TRP A 109 -12.33 -5.17 1.11
CA TRP A 109 -11.53 -5.07 2.33
C TRP A 109 -10.13 -5.67 2.15
N PHE A 110 -10.03 -6.78 1.40
CA PHE A 110 -8.75 -7.36 1.01
C PHE A 110 -7.87 -6.35 0.28
N VAL A 111 -8.39 -5.64 -0.72
CA VAL A 111 -7.64 -4.62 -1.49
C VAL A 111 -7.31 -3.40 -0.64
N SER A 112 -8.26 -2.94 0.18
CA SER A 112 -8.14 -1.70 0.95
C SER A 112 -7.11 -1.80 2.08
N LEU A 113 -7.01 -2.97 2.74
CA LEU A 113 -6.06 -3.22 3.83
C LEU A 113 -4.59 -2.91 3.49
N PRO A 114 -3.99 -3.48 2.42
CA PRO A 114 -2.62 -3.17 1.99
C PRO A 114 -2.42 -1.68 1.73
N MET A 115 -3.38 -1.04 1.08
CA MET A 115 -3.32 0.39 0.76
C MET A 115 -3.37 1.27 2.01
N ILE A 116 -4.21 0.92 2.99
CA ILE A 116 -4.25 1.61 4.30
C ILE A 116 -2.91 1.44 5.01
N ALA A 117 -2.32 0.24 4.99
CA ALA A 117 -1.02 -0.02 5.59
C ALA A 117 0.08 0.85 4.97
N LEU A 118 0.08 1.04 3.63
CA LEU A 118 1.00 1.94 2.95
C LEU A 118 0.84 3.39 3.41
N TYR A 119 -0.40 3.88 3.54
CA TYR A 119 -0.64 5.23 4.05
C TYR A 119 -0.08 5.42 5.47
N PHE A 120 -0.31 4.45 6.35
CA PHE A 120 0.26 4.46 7.71
C PHE A 120 1.78 4.44 7.69
N ALA A 121 2.41 3.63 6.82
CA ALA A 121 3.85 3.61 6.67
C ALA A 121 4.40 4.99 6.22
N GLY A 122 3.78 5.61 5.22
CA GLY A 122 4.14 6.95 4.74
C GLY A 122 4.02 8.02 5.84
N MET A 123 2.94 7.97 6.62
CA MET A 123 2.73 8.87 7.75
C MET A 123 3.81 8.74 8.82
N ILE A 124 4.17 7.50 9.22
CA ILE A 124 5.23 7.26 10.21
C ILE A 124 6.58 7.80 9.72
N VAL A 125 6.88 7.61 8.43
CA VAL A 125 8.12 8.10 7.83
C VAL A 125 8.15 9.64 7.83
N ALA A 126 7.04 10.30 7.49
CA ALA A 126 6.90 11.75 7.56
C ALA A 126 7.09 12.28 8.99
N GLU A 127 6.47 11.65 10.00
CA GLU A 127 6.65 12.02 11.42
C GLU A 127 8.09 11.90 11.90
N ARG A 128 8.81 10.87 11.45
CA ARG A 128 10.22 10.68 11.81
C ARG A 128 11.11 11.76 11.22
N GLN A 129 10.76 12.30 10.05
CA GLN A 129 11.50 13.41 9.45
C GLN A 129 11.29 14.72 10.20
N GLU A 130 10.04 15.10 10.51
CA GLU A 130 9.74 16.36 11.21
C GLU A 130 10.53 16.46 12.53
N ARG A 131 10.66 15.34 13.27
CA ARG A 131 11.46 15.28 14.51
C ARG A 131 12.97 15.50 14.31
N LYS A 132 13.50 15.26 13.11
CA LYS A 132 14.90 15.53 12.76
C LYS A 132 15.11 16.98 12.37
N THR A 133 14.17 17.55 11.59
CA THR A 133 14.23 18.95 11.15
C THR A 133 14.11 19.92 12.33
N LEU A 134 13.29 19.61 13.34
CA LEU A 134 13.14 20.44 14.56
C LEU A 134 14.34 20.37 15.54
N LYS A 135 15.32 19.48 15.31
CA LYS A 135 16.51 19.32 16.16
C LYS A 135 17.78 19.95 15.58
N THR A 136 17.67 20.66 14.45
CA THR A 136 18.75 21.46 13.85
C THR A 136 18.42 22.93 14.02
#